data_AF-A0AAU9TDX0-F1
#
_entry.id   AF-A0AAU9TDX0-F1
#
_cell.length_a   1.000
_cell.length_b   1.000
_cell.length_c   1.000
_cell.angle_alpha   90.00
_cell.angle_beta   90.00
_cell.angle_gamma   90.00
#
_symmetry.space_group_name_H-M   'P 1'
#
loop_
_entity.id
_entity.type
_entity.pdbx_description
1 polymer ?
#
loop_
_entity_poly.entity_id
_entity_poly.type
_entity_poly.pdbx_seq_one_letter_code
_entity_poly.pdbx_strand_id
1 'polypeptide(L)'
;MNKLNLVWTKAQQRLTEPKLKSLYSDLMIQDKEEITLKRVKGEGGDKEGLKEAELRRKLTTIMDNYGLREHFEDVSGRRKEDPAYNSAMDGYINKSLFKDKKLNMLWAKAEASGFTSEELSALREEFMHHQEKIDQYHDLLVNMDTADTDAHKNALDDEEIDKFNEINYEKDNGENLSKDFINKANLVREKHRSLRDGYDRLQRIAAKGPTNREFIEPKVQGLWRIAAAGNFTVDELASLKVELQHYEARLLKLRTLHADHIAAAGDKMDHFADQQQIIKKHTRKVEKMHADLESRILARHTEL
;
A
#
# COMPACT_ATOMS: atom_id res chain seq x y z
N MET A 1 -26.00 -11.66 -40.19
CA MET A 1 -25.60 -13.08 -40.23
C MET A 1 -24.68 -13.47 -39.06
N ASN A 2 -23.34 -13.46 -39.15
CA ASN A 2 -22.48 -14.01 -38.08
C ASN A 2 -22.62 -13.31 -36.70
N LYS A 3 -22.90 -12.00 -36.69
CA LYS A 3 -23.05 -11.21 -35.45
C LYS A 3 -24.30 -11.59 -34.65
N LEU A 4 -25.43 -11.76 -35.33
CA LEU A 4 -26.72 -12.12 -34.72
C LEU A 4 -26.69 -13.55 -34.17
N ASN A 5 -26.06 -14.49 -34.91
CA ASN A 5 -25.87 -15.86 -34.43
C ASN A 5 -25.04 -15.93 -33.14
N LEU A 6 -24.00 -15.10 -33.01
CA LEU A 6 -23.21 -15.02 -31.79
C LEU A 6 -24.02 -14.50 -30.59
N VAL A 7 -24.87 -13.50 -30.82
CA VAL A 7 -25.78 -12.96 -29.79
C VAL A 7 -26.81 -14.02 -29.39
N TRP A 8 -27.36 -14.76 -30.35
CA TRP A 8 -28.33 -15.83 -30.10
C TRP A 8 -27.76 -16.99 -29.27
N THR A 9 -26.59 -17.53 -29.63
CA THR A 9 -25.94 -18.61 -28.89
C THR A 9 -25.61 -18.19 -27.45
N LYS A 10 -25.17 -16.94 -27.26
CA LYS A 10 -24.88 -16.40 -25.92
C LYS A 10 -26.16 -16.19 -25.10
N ALA A 11 -27.23 -15.74 -25.74
CA ALA A 11 -28.53 -15.58 -25.10
C ALA A 11 -29.11 -16.90 -24.62
N GLN A 12 -28.96 -17.97 -25.41
CA GLN A 12 -29.42 -19.32 -25.06
C GLN A 12 -28.78 -19.85 -23.77
N GLN A 13 -27.55 -19.42 -23.45
CA GLN A 13 -26.85 -19.84 -22.23
C GLN A 13 -27.22 -19.04 -20.98
N ARG A 14 -27.86 -17.87 -21.11
CA ARG A 14 -28.06 -16.92 -19.99
C ARG A 14 -29.52 -16.54 -19.71
N LEU A 15 -30.40 -16.62 -20.70
CA LEU A 15 -31.77 -16.14 -20.57
C LEU A 15 -32.75 -17.29 -20.35
N THR A 16 -33.79 -17.03 -19.54
CA THR A 16 -34.90 -17.96 -19.32
C THR A 16 -35.79 -18.07 -20.56
N GLU A 17 -36.46 -19.22 -20.76
CA GLU A 17 -37.28 -19.50 -21.94
C GLU A 17 -38.25 -18.39 -22.39
N PRO A 18 -39.00 -17.68 -21.51
CA PRO A 18 -39.88 -16.59 -21.93
C PRO A 18 -39.10 -15.38 -22.48
N LYS A 19 -37.95 -15.05 -21.89
CA LYS A 19 -37.10 -13.95 -22.37
C LYS A 19 -36.36 -14.32 -23.67
N LEU A 20 -36.03 -15.60 -23.83
CA LEU A 20 -35.41 -16.13 -25.05
C LEU A 20 -36.34 -16.03 -26.27
N LYS A 21 -37.64 -16.34 -26.08
CA LYS A 21 -38.65 -16.17 -27.15
C LYS A 21 -38.83 -14.70 -27.56
N SER A 22 -38.84 -13.79 -26.59
CA SER A 22 -38.93 -12.34 -26.83
C SER A 22 -37.70 -11.81 -27.57
N LEU A 23 -36.50 -12.22 -27.15
CA LEU A 23 -35.26 -11.86 -27.84
C LEU A 23 -35.21 -12.45 -29.26
N TYR A 24 -35.73 -13.66 -29.48
CA TYR A 24 -35.79 -14.26 -30.81
C TYR A 24 -36.64 -13.44 -31.78
N SER A 25 -37.83 -12.99 -31.35
CA SER A 25 -38.65 -12.11 -32.19
C SER A 25 -37.95 -10.79 -32.49
N ASP A 26 -37.29 -10.20 -31.51
CA ASP A 26 -36.56 -8.93 -31.67
C ASP A 26 -35.37 -9.08 -32.63
N LEU A 27 -34.61 -10.17 -32.51
CA LEU A 27 -33.47 -10.50 -33.36
C LEU A 27 -33.89 -10.79 -34.81
N MET A 28 -35.04 -11.45 -34.99
CA MET A 28 -35.62 -11.75 -36.31
C MET A 28 -36.10 -10.48 -37.02
N ILE A 29 -36.70 -9.54 -36.30
CA ILE A 29 -37.08 -8.23 -36.83
C ILE A 29 -35.82 -7.48 -37.27
N GLN A 30 -34.78 -7.51 -36.43
CA GLN A 30 -33.52 -6.84 -36.73
C GLN A 30 -32.79 -7.47 -37.94
N ASP A 31 -32.81 -8.79 -38.11
CA ASP A 31 -32.23 -9.46 -39.28
C ASP A 31 -32.96 -9.05 -40.58
N LYS A 32 -34.29 -8.96 -40.53
CA LYS A 32 -35.09 -8.46 -41.66
C LYS A 32 -34.71 -7.02 -42.00
N GLU A 33 -34.59 -6.14 -41.01
CA GLU A 33 -34.16 -4.75 -41.21
C GLU A 33 -32.73 -4.67 -41.76
N GLU A 34 -31.79 -5.51 -41.28
CA GLU A 34 -30.42 -5.57 -41.79
C GLU A 34 -30.35 -6.02 -43.26
N ILE A 35 -31.20 -6.97 -43.66
CA ILE A 35 -31.32 -7.41 -45.06
C ILE A 35 -31.88 -6.28 -45.94
N THR A 36 -32.90 -5.55 -45.46
CA THR A 36 -33.43 -4.39 -46.21
C THR A 36 -32.41 -3.27 -46.35
N LEU A 37 -31.64 -3.00 -45.29
CA LEU A 37 -30.56 -2.01 -45.33
C LEU A 37 -29.46 -2.41 -46.32
N LYS A 38 -29.08 -3.70 -46.37
CA LYS A 38 -28.13 -4.20 -47.36
C LYS A 38 -28.61 -4.04 -48.79
N ARG A 39 -29.91 -4.25 -49.04
CA ARG A 39 -30.52 -4.00 -50.36
C ARG A 39 -30.46 -2.51 -50.74
N VAL A 40 -30.90 -1.63 -49.84
CA VAL A 40 -30.88 -0.17 -50.04
C VAL A 40 -29.46 0.36 -50.24
N LYS A 41 -28.49 -0.17 -49.48
CA LYS A 41 -27.07 0.18 -49.62
C LYS A 41 -26.48 -0.29 -50.96
N GLY A 42 -26.93 -1.44 -51.48
CA GLY A 42 -26.58 -1.92 -52.82
C GLY A 42 -27.16 -1.08 -53.96
N GLU A 43 -28.31 -0.46 -53.73
CA GLU A 43 -28.98 0.47 -54.66
C GLU A 43 -28.43 1.92 -54.57
N GLY A 44 -27.40 2.16 -53.74
CA GLY A 44 -26.79 3.48 -53.55
C GLY A 44 -27.58 4.44 -52.66
N GLY A 45 -28.62 3.94 -51.99
CA GLY A 45 -29.33 4.63 -50.91
C GLY A 45 -28.55 4.56 -49.60
N ASP A 46 -28.69 5.60 -48.76
CA ASP A 46 -28.00 5.77 -47.46
C ASP A 46 -26.50 6.14 -47.55
N LYS A 47 -26.17 7.20 -48.29
CA LYS A 47 -24.81 7.79 -48.33
C LYS A 47 -24.37 8.40 -47.00
N GLU A 48 -25.33 8.81 -46.16
CA GLU A 48 -25.08 9.41 -44.85
C GLU A 48 -24.99 8.37 -43.72
N GLY A 49 -25.33 7.10 -43.98
CA GLY A 49 -25.24 6.02 -42.99
C GLY A 49 -26.20 6.17 -41.80
N LEU A 50 -27.26 6.98 -41.95
CA LEU A 50 -28.16 7.35 -40.88
C LEU A 50 -29.06 6.16 -40.49
N LYS A 51 -29.51 5.39 -41.49
CA LYS A 51 -30.28 4.15 -41.27
C LYS A 51 -29.41 3.04 -40.69
N GLU A 52 -28.13 2.98 -41.09
CA GLU A 52 -27.16 2.06 -40.49
C GLU A 52 -26.90 2.37 -39.01
N ALA A 53 -26.74 3.65 -38.66
CA ALA A 53 -26.55 4.08 -37.28
C ALA A 53 -27.77 3.80 -36.40
N GLU A 54 -28.98 4.02 -36.92
CA GLU A 54 -30.23 3.72 -36.21
C GLU A 54 -30.37 2.21 -35.93
N LEU A 55 -30.07 1.36 -36.91
CA LEU A 55 -30.13 -0.09 -36.74
C LEU A 55 -29.10 -0.60 -35.73
N ARG A 56 -27.90 -0.02 -35.71
CA ARG A 56 -26.87 -0.31 -34.69
C ARG A 56 -27.31 0.12 -33.28
N ARG A 57 -27.96 1.29 -33.16
CA ARG A 57 -28.53 1.76 -31.89
C ARG A 57 -29.63 0.82 -31.40
N LYS A 58 -30.56 0.41 -32.27
CA LYS A 58 -31.62 -0.57 -31.94
C LYS A 58 -31.03 -1.90 -31.46
N LEU A 59 -30.02 -2.43 -32.15
CA LEU A 59 -29.30 -3.63 -31.70
C LEU A 59 -28.68 -3.43 -30.31
N THR A 60 -28.07 -2.28 -30.07
CA THR A 60 -27.41 -1.97 -28.80
C THR A 60 -28.44 -1.91 -27.67
N THR A 61 -29.58 -1.26 -27.90
CA THR A 61 -30.70 -1.20 -26.96
C THR A 61 -31.28 -2.60 -26.67
N ILE A 62 -31.42 -3.46 -27.69
CA ILE A 62 -31.84 -4.85 -27.48
C ILE A 62 -30.80 -5.57 -26.60
N MET A 63 -29.51 -5.45 -26.92
CA MET A 63 -28.45 -6.07 -26.12
C MET A 63 -28.40 -5.55 -24.68
N ASP A 64 -28.67 -4.27 -24.44
CA ASP A 64 -28.77 -3.67 -23.11
C ASP A 64 -29.97 -4.20 -22.33
N ASN A 65 -31.17 -4.21 -22.94
CA ASN A 65 -32.41 -4.67 -22.31
C ASN A 65 -32.33 -6.13 -21.84
N TYR A 66 -31.54 -6.96 -22.53
CA TYR A 66 -31.34 -8.37 -22.19
C TYR A 66 -30.00 -8.66 -21.47
N GLY A 67 -29.23 -7.63 -21.09
CA GLY A 67 -27.97 -7.79 -20.33
C GLY A 67 -26.85 -8.50 -21.10
N LEU A 68 -26.86 -8.43 -22.42
CA LEU A 68 -25.92 -9.10 -23.33
C LEU A 68 -24.73 -8.22 -23.74
N ARG A 69 -24.66 -6.97 -23.27
CA ARG A 69 -23.66 -5.98 -23.70
C ARG A 69 -22.30 -6.07 -22.99
N GLU A 70 -22.25 -6.54 -21.74
CA GLU A 70 -21.01 -6.55 -20.92
C GLU A 70 -19.82 -7.30 -21.55
N HIS A 71 -20.05 -8.19 -22.51
CA HIS A 71 -18.99 -8.97 -23.17
C HIS A 71 -18.73 -8.60 -24.64
N PHE A 72 -19.31 -7.49 -25.12
CA PHE A 72 -19.04 -6.95 -26.45
C PHE A 72 -18.33 -5.59 -26.39
N GLU A 73 -17.89 -5.14 -25.21
CA GLU A 73 -16.87 -4.10 -25.13
C GLU A 73 -15.61 -4.60 -25.83
N ASP A 74 -15.42 -4.10 -27.04
CA ASP A 74 -14.37 -4.52 -27.95
C ASP A 74 -12.99 -4.21 -27.37
N VAL A 75 -12.07 -5.07 -27.77
CA VAL A 75 -10.63 -5.09 -27.52
C VAL A 75 -9.92 -3.91 -28.22
N SER A 76 -10.67 -2.88 -28.64
CA SER A 76 -10.14 -1.67 -29.27
C SER A 76 -9.89 -0.58 -28.23
N GLY A 77 -8.67 -0.55 -27.70
CA GLY A 77 -8.07 0.70 -27.20
C GLY A 77 -8.26 1.06 -25.73
N ARG A 78 -8.57 0.10 -24.84
CA ARG A 78 -8.38 0.36 -23.40
C ARG A 78 -6.90 0.32 -23.08
N ARG A 79 -6.36 1.51 -22.78
CA ARG A 79 -5.28 1.66 -21.80
C ARG A 79 -5.56 0.69 -20.67
N LYS A 80 -4.54 -0.05 -20.23
CA LYS A 80 -4.57 -0.78 -18.96
C LYS A 80 -4.70 0.27 -17.85
N GLU A 81 -5.91 0.76 -17.62
CA GLU A 81 -6.32 1.22 -16.31
C GLU A 81 -6.80 -0.05 -15.63
N ASP A 82 -5.96 -0.52 -14.70
CA ASP A 82 -6.29 -1.65 -13.84
C ASP A 82 -7.69 -1.43 -13.25
N PRO A 83 -8.63 -2.37 -13.44
CA PRO A 83 -9.99 -2.21 -12.95
C PRO A 83 -9.94 -1.97 -11.45
N ALA A 84 -10.51 -0.84 -11.04
CA ALA A 84 -10.81 -0.53 -9.66
C ALA A 84 -11.66 -1.65 -9.04
N TYR A 85 -10.99 -2.63 -8.45
CA TYR A 85 -11.57 -3.76 -7.71
C TYR A 85 -12.21 -3.34 -6.37
N ASN A 86 -12.60 -2.08 -6.23
CA ASN A 86 -13.05 -1.49 -4.97
C ASN A 86 -14.53 -1.11 -4.91
N SER A 87 -15.33 -1.28 -5.98
CA SER A 87 -16.71 -0.78 -5.94
C SER A 87 -17.78 -1.81 -5.52
N ALA A 88 -17.42 -3.07 -5.28
CA ALA A 88 -18.36 -4.13 -4.90
C ALA A 88 -18.08 -4.78 -3.53
N MET A 89 -17.29 -4.12 -2.67
CA MET A 89 -17.10 -4.52 -1.26
C MET A 89 -17.37 -3.33 -0.31
N ASP A 90 -18.12 -2.32 -0.75
CA ASP A 90 -18.41 -1.13 0.06
C ASP A 90 -19.53 -1.38 1.09
N GLY A 91 -20.23 -2.52 1.00
CA GLY A 91 -21.34 -2.86 1.90
C GLY A 91 -20.97 -3.58 3.19
N TYR A 92 -19.74 -4.12 3.32
CA TYR A 92 -19.35 -4.95 4.47
C TYR A 92 -18.19 -4.39 5.30
N ILE A 93 -17.69 -3.20 4.96
CA ILE A 93 -16.58 -2.55 5.66
C ILE A 93 -17.07 -1.31 6.42
N ASN A 94 -18.12 -1.46 7.23
CA ASN A 94 -18.36 -0.56 8.37
C ASN A 94 -17.32 -0.82 9.49
N LYS A 95 -16.04 -0.89 9.11
CA LYS A 95 -14.87 -0.87 10.00
C LYS A 95 -13.59 -0.40 9.28
N SER A 96 -13.73 0.39 8.20
CA SER A 96 -12.59 1.09 7.59
C SER A 96 -12.38 2.38 8.35
N LEU A 97 -11.65 2.33 9.46
CA LEU A 97 -11.35 3.52 10.28
C LEU A 97 -10.40 4.47 9.55
N PHE A 98 -9.60 3.95 8.62
CA PHE A 98 -8.63 4.70 7.80
C PHE A 98 -8.96 4.55 6.31
N LYS A 99 -8.50 5.49 5.47
CA LYS A 99 -8.67 5.41 4.00
C LYS A 99 -7.75 4.33 3.40
N ASP A 100 -6.58 4.10 3.99
CA ASP A 100 -5.65 3.05 3.56
C ASP A 100 -6.02 1.68 4.17
N LYS A 101 -6.22 0.69 3.30
CA LYS A 101 -6.45 -0.73 3.64
C LYS A 101 -5.32 -1.31 4.49
N LYS A 102 -4.06 -0.91 4.26
CA LYS A 102 -2.90 -1.40 5.02
C LYS A 102 -2.93 -0.91 6.46
N LEU A 103 -3.30 0.36 6.68
CA LEU A 103 -3.48 0.93 8.02
C LEU A 103 -4.62 0.21 8.76
N ASN A 104 -5.75 -0.06 8.10
CA ASN A 104 -6.84 -0.82 8.71
C ASN A 104 -6.42 -2.24 9.13
N MET A 105 -5.61 -2.93 8.32
CA MET A 105 -5.08 -4.25 8.68
C MET A 105 -4.14 -4.17 9.88
N LEU A 106 -3.28 -3.15 9.93
CA LEU A 106 -2.37 -2.92 11.05
C LEU A 106 -3.13 -2.55 12.33
N TRP A 107 -4.21 -1.76 12.21
CA TRP A 107 -5.09 -1.39 13.31
C TRP A 107 -5.85 -2.59 13.86
N ALA A 108 -6.42 -3.45 12.99
CA ALA A 108 -7.04 -4.69 13.41
C ALA A 108 -6.05 -5.62 14.14
N LYS A 109 -4.78 -5.65 13.69
CA LYS A 109 -3.71 -6.37 14.38
C LYS A 109 -3.37 -5.75 15.73
N ALA A 110 -3.38 -4.42 15.84
CA ALA A 110 -3.17 -3.72 17.10
C ALA A 110 -4.33 -3.97 18.09
N GLU A 111 -5.59 -3.85 17.65
CA GLU A 111 -6.78 -4.18 18.48
C GLU A 111 -6.71 -5.62 19.00
N ALA A 112 -6.34 -6.58 18.13
CA ALA A 112 -6.20 -7.99 18.50
C ALA A 112 -5.03 -8.26 19.47
N SER A 113 -4.06 -7.33 19.55
CA SER A 113 -2.85 -7.52 20.35
C SER A 113 -3.01 -7.16 21.83
N GLY A 114 -4.13 -6.51 22.20
CA GLY A 114 -4.53 -6.29 23.59
C GLY A 114 -4.02 -5.00 24.25
N PHE A 115 -3.74 -3.93 23.47
CA PHE A 115 -3.37 -2.59 23.97
C PHE A 115 -4.29 -2.08 25.08
N THR A 116 -3.71 -1.40 26.07
CA THR A 116 -4.52 -0.64 27.03
C THR A 116 -5.28 0.46 26.30
N SER A 117 -6.40 0.94 26.86
CA SER A 117 -7.23 1.94 26.19
C SER A 117 -6.49 3.24 25.90
N GLU A 118 -5.53 3.63 26.75
CA GLU A 118 -4.72 4.84 26.60
C GLU A 118 -3.63 4.68 25.52
N GLU A 119 -2.96 3.51 25.49
CA GLU A 119 -2.01 3.18 24.41
C GLU A 119 -2.72 3.08 23.06
N LEU A 120 -3.94 2.55 23.04
CA LEU A 120 -4.75 2.43 21.83
C LEU A 120 -5.21 3.81 21.32
N SER A 121 -5.55 4.77 22.20
CA SER A 121 -5.85 6.14 21.77
C SER A 121 -4.61 6.85 21.20
N ALA A 122 -3.45 6.71 21.86
CA ALA A 122 -2.21 7.28 21.36
C ALA A 122 -1.79 6.65 20.01
N LEU A 123 -1.94 5.33 19.87
CA LEU A 123 -1.69 4.64 18.60
C LEU A 123 -2.67 5.12 17.52
N ARG A 124 -3.94 5.35 17.87
CA ARG A 124 -4.93 5.87 16.92
C ARG A 124 -4.52 7.25 16.39
N GLU A 125 -4.05 8.14 17.25
CA GLU A 125 -3.53 9.46 16.85
C GLU A 125 -2.34 9.33 15.90
N GLU A 126 -1.38 8.44 16.21
CA GLU A 126 -0.23 8.18 15.33
C GLU A 126 -0.64 7.62 13.96
N PHE A 127 -1.65 6.74 13.92
CA PHE A 127 -2.22 6.22 12.67
C PHE A 127 -2.94 7.31 11.86
N MET A 128 -3.68 8.21 12.53
CA MET A 128 -4.33 9.37 11.89
C MET A 128 -3.28 10.31 11.29
N HIS A 129 -2.22 10.63 12.03
CA HIS A 129 -1.12 11.45 11.50
C HIS A 129 -0.40 10.77 10.33
N HIS A 130 -0.30 9.45 10.32
CA HIS A 130 0.25 8.74 9.18
C HIS A 130 -0.68 8.79 7.97
N GLN A 131 -2.00 8.68 8.16
CA GLN A 131 -2.99 8.89 7.11
C GLN A 131 -2.92 10.32 6.55
N GLU A 132 -2.82 11.35 7.39
CA GLU A 132 -2.63 12.74 6.96
C GLU A 132 -1.36 12.92 6.12
N LYS A 133 -0.25 12.26 6.51
CA LYS A 133 0.99 12.29 5.72
C LYS A 133 0.84 11.59 4.36
N ILE A 134 0.07 10.50 4.29
CA ILE A 134 -0.23 9.80 3.04
C ILE A 134 -1.07 10.71 2.14
N ASP A 135 -2.10 11.35 2.70
CA ASP A 135 -2.96 12.28 1.95
C ASP A 135 -2.14 13.47 1.42
N GLN A 136 -1.27 14.08 2.25
CA GLN A 136 -0.34 15.14 1.81
C GLN A 136 0.60 14.68 0.69
N TYR A 137 1.06 13.43 0.73
CA TYR A 137 1.91 12.88 -0.32
C TYR A 137 1.14 12.69 -1.64
N HIS A 138 -0.10 12.21 -1.56
CA HIS A 138 -0.97 12.11 -2.74
C HIS A 138 -1.30 13.49 -3.32
N ASP A 139 -1.59 14.49 -2.49
CA ASP A 139 -1.82 15.87 -2.93
C ASP A 139 -0.56 16.45 -3.61
N LEU A 140 0.63 16.18 -3.07
CA LEU A 140 1.90 16.59 -3.70
C LEU A 140 2.12 15.93 -5.07
N LEU A 141 1.74 14.66 -5.23
CA LEU A 141 1.83 13.96 -6.51
C LEU A 141 0.85 14.54 -7.54
N VAL A 142 -0.42 14.76 -7.14
CA VAL A 142 -1.44 15.35 -8.02
C VAL A 142 -1.02 16.74 -8.48
N ASN A 143 -0.60 17.60 -7.56
CA ASN A 143 -0.11 18.95 -7.87
C ASN A 143 1.20 18.95 -8.69
N MET A 144 1.94 17.84 -8.70
CA MET A 144 3.13 17.69 -9.54
C MET A 144 2.78 17.30 -10.97
N ASP A 145 1.90 16.31 -11.15
CA ASP A 145 1.44 15.89 -12.47
C ASP A 145 0.70 17.02 -13.20
N THR A 146 -0.12 17.81 -12.51
CA THR A 146 -0.85 18.93 -13.14
C THR A 146 0.07 20.06 -13.61
N ALA A 147 1.20 20.29 -12.92
CA ALA A 147 2.13 21.36 -13.27
C ALA A 147 2.92 21.06 -14.56
N ASP A 148 3.27 19.79 -14.82
CA ASP A 148 4.02 19.40 -16.02
C ASP A 148 3.12 19.17 -17.25
N THR A 149 1.84 18.82 -17.07
CA THR A 149 0.99 18.43 -18.20
C THR A 149 0.25 19.57 -18.90
N ASP A 150 0.02 20.69 -18.22
CA ASP A 150 -0.74 21.83 -18.77
C ASP A 150 0.14 22.93 -19.37
N ALA A 151 1.41 23.03 -18.98
CA ALA A 151 2.30 24.10 -19.46
C ALA A 151 2.81 23.91 -20.90
N HIS A 152 2.82 22.68 -21.43
CA HIS A 152 3.52 22.37 -22.70
C HIS A 152 2.64 21.78 -23.81
N LYS A 153 1.32 21.67 -23.60
CA LYS A 153 0.41 21.22 -24.67
C LYS A 153 -0.14 22.43 -25.43
N ASN A 154 0.57 22.80 -26.50
CA ASN A 154 0.18 23.80 -27.52
C ASN A 154 0.55 25.27 -27.27
N ALA A 155 1.49 25.58 -26.38
CA ALA A 155 2.12 26.90 -26.37
C ALA A 155 3.25 26.94 -27.42
N LEU A 156 3.18 27.85 -28.38
CA LEU A 156 4.36 28.26 -29.15
C LEU A 156 5.18 29.13 -28.20
N ASP A 157 6.41 28.71 -27.91
CA ASP A 157 7.35 29.49 -27.12
C ASP A 157 7.91 30.62 -28.00
N ASP A 158 7.22 31.75 -28.00
CA ASP A 158 7.62 32.94 -28.77
C ASP A 158 8.96 33.50 -28.28
N GLU A 159 9.40 33.19 -27.05
CA GLU A 159 10.71 33.61 -26.51
C GLU A 159 11.88 32.71 -26.98
N GLU A 160 11.62 31.46 -27.37
CA GLU A 160 12.63 30.54 -27.92
C GLU A 160 13.03 30.94 -29.35
N ILE A 161 12.11 31.55 -30.11
CA ILE A 161 12.36 32.03 -31.49
C ILE A 161 13.33 33.23 -31.47
N ASP A 162 13.18 34.14 -30.50
CA ASP A 162 14.07 35.30 -30.38
C ASP A 162 15.48 34.91 -29.90
N LYS A 163 15.62 33.83 -29.11
CA LYS A 163 16.93 33.33 -28.63
C LYS A 163 17.80 32.69 -29.71
N PHE A 164 17.25 32.25 -30.84
CA PHE A 164 18.05 31.57 -31.88
C PHE A 164 18.98 32.53 -32.64
N ASN A 165 18.73 33.84 -32.57
CA ASN A 165 19.52 34.87 -33.27
C ASN A 165 20.55 35.60 -32.38
N GLU A 166 20.55 35.37 -31.07
CA GLU A 166 21.51 35.98 -30.15
C GLU A 166 22.47 34.92 -29.60
N ILE A 167 23.77 35.08 -29.87
CA ILE A 167 24.82 34.31 -29.20
C ILE A 167 24.92 34.86 -27.76
N ASN A 168 24.02 34.41 -26.90
CA ASN A 168 23.96 34.82 -25.50
C ASN A 168 25.08 34.14 -24.70
N TYR A 169 25.96 34.96 -24.10
CA TYR A 169 26.93 34.56 -23.09
C TYR A 169 26.31 34.45 -21.67
N GLU A 170 24.99 34.43 -21.55
CA GLU A 170 24.29 34.18 -20.27
C GLU A 170 23.87 32.73 -20.15
N LYS A 171 24.87 31.91 -19.89
CA LYS A 171 24.71 30.54 -19.41
C LYS A 171 24.36 30.57 -17.92
N ASP A 172 23.14 30.98 -17.55
CA ASP A 172 22.73 30.87 -16.12
C ASP A 172 21.21 30.77 -15.83
N ASN A 173 20.32 30.97 -16.81
CA ASN A 173 18.87 30.93 -16.53
C ASN A 173 18.20 29.56 -16.74
N GLY A 174 18.90 28.59 -17.34
CA GLY A 174 18.41 27.21 -17.49
C GLY A 174 18.70 26.29 -16.30
N GLU A 175 19.61 26.68 -15.39
CA GLU A 175 19.95 25.86 -14.21
C GLU A 175 18.84 25.90 -13.14
N ASN A 176 18.13 27.02 -12.98
CA ASN A 176 17.10 27.19 -11.94
C ASN A 176 15.88 26.28 -12.15
N LEU A 177 15.37 26.15 -13.38
CA LEU A 177 14.24 25.26 -13.72
C LEU A 177 14.59 23.78 -13.48
N SER A 178 15.81 23.38 -13.85
CA SER A 178 16.32 22.02 -13.60
C SER A 178 16.52 21.77 -12.10
N LYS A 179 17.02 22.77 -11.35
CA LYS A 179 17.17 22.71 -9.89
C LYS A 179 15.83 22.53 -9.20
N ASP A 180 14.80 23.26 -9.62
CA ASP A 180 13.46 23.20 -9.03
C ASP A 180 12.78 21.85 -9.26
N PHE A 181 12.91 21.28 -10.47
CA PHE A 181 12.45 19.92 -10.75
C PHE A 181 13.22 18.87 -9.91
N ILE A 182 14.54 18.99 -9.84
CA ILE A 182 15.38 18.10 -9.01
C ILE A 182 15.01 18.22 -7.52
N ASN A 183 14.78 19.44 -7.03
CA ASN A 183 14.37 19.71 -5.66
C ASN A 183 12.99 19.12 -5.36
N LYS A 184 12.03 19.26 -6.29
CA LYS A 184 10.68 18.68 -6.17
C LYS A 184 10.72 17.15 -6.20
N ALA A 185 11.50 16.56 -7.10
CA ALA A 185 11.70 15.10 -7.16
C ALA A 185 12.38 14.56 -5.89
N ASN A 186 13.36 15.29 -5.35
CA ASN A 186 14.01 14.94 -4.08
C ASN A 186 13.03 15.03 -2.90
N LEU A 187 12.17 16.06 -2.87
CA LEU A 187 11.12 16.19 -1.87
C LEU A 187 10.15 15.01 -1.91
N VAL A 188 9.70 14.59 -3.09
CA VAL A 188 8.81 13.43 -3.24
C VAL A 188 9.50 12.15 -2.74
N ARG A 189 10.79 11.95 -3.07
CA ARG A 189 11.57 10.80 -2.57
C ARG A 189 11.72 10.81 -1.05
N GLU A 190 11.99 11.97 -0.46
CA GLU A 190 12.12 12.13 0.99
C GLU A 190 10.78 11.86 1.70
N LYS A 191 9.68 12.40 1.18
CA LYS A 191 8.33 12.14 1.69
C LYS A 191 7.95 10.66 1.56
N HIS A 192 8.26 10.03 0.42
CA HIS A 192 8.02 8.60 0.25
C HIS A 192 8.85 7.74 1.22
N ARG A 193 10.12 8.10 1.45
CA ARG A 193 10.98 7.41 2.42
C ARG A 193 10.46 7.56 3.85
N SER A 194 10.08 8.77 4.25
CA SER A 194 9.53 9.04 5.59
C SER A 194 8.16 8.38 5.81
N LEU A 195 7.35 8.23 4.76
CA LEU A 195 6.13 7.42 4.80
C LEU A 195 6.44 5.94 5.03
N ARG A 196 7.39 5.38 4.28
CA ARG A 196 7.81 3.99 4.47
C ARG A 196 8.34 3.76 5.89
N ASP A 197 9.23 4.62 6.36
CA ASP A 197 9.82 4.50 7.70
C ASP A 197 8.74 4.65 8.80
N GLY A 198 7.77 5.55 8.59
CA GLY A 198 6.61 5.73 9.47
C GLY A 198 5.72 4.48 9.53
N TYR A 199 5.43 3.88 8.37
CA TYR A 199 4.68 2.64 8.28
C TYR A 199 5.41 1.47 8.96
N ASP A 200 6.71 1.32 8.72
CA ASP A 200 7.54 0.28 9.35
C ASP A 200 7.59 0.45 10.87
N ARG A 201 7.62 1.71 11.36
CA ARG A 201 7.51 2.02 12.79
C ARG A 201 6.14 1.61 13.35
N LEU A 202 5.04 1.99 12.70
CA LEU A 202 3.69 1.61 13.11
C LEU A 202 3.50 0.09 13.09
N GLN A 203 4.03 -0.59 12.07
CA GLN A 203 3.98 -2.05 11.97
C GLN A 203 4.74 -2.71 13.10
N ARG A 204 5.91 -2.16 13.48
CA ARG A 204 6.67 -2.65 14.62
C ARG A 204 5.91 -2.43 15.92
N ILE A 205 5.29 -1.28 16.12
CA ILE A 205 4.50 -0.98 17.34
C ILE A 205 3.28 -1.90 17.41
N ALA A 206 2.50 -2.00 16.33
CA ALA A 206 1.33 -2.88 16.25
C ALA A 206 1.70 -4.38 16.41
N ALA A 207 2.88 -4.79 15.93
CA ALA A 207 3.39 -6.15 16.15
C ALA A 207 3.97 -6.35 17.55
N LYS A 208 4.33 -5.27 18.25
CA LYS A 208 4.86 -5.26 19.62
C LYS A 208 3.72 -5.19 20.65
N GLY A 209 2.50 -5.58 20.31
CA GLY A 209 1.36 -5.46 21.22
C GLY A 209 1.54 -6.10 22.61
N PRO A 210 0.62 -5.84 23.56
CA PRO A 210 0.81 -6.19 24.99
C PRO A 210 0.94 -7.66 25.32
N THR A 211 0.80 -8.55 24.34
CA THR A 211 1.34 -9.90 24.44
C THR A 211 2.86 -9.97 24.33
N ASN A 212 3.56 -8.85 24.49
CA ASN A 212 4.79 -8.87 25.27
C ASN A 212 4.35 -9.25 26.70
N ARG A 213 4.39 -10.53 27.12
CA ARG A 213 5.66 -11.08 27.61
C ARG A 213 6.50 -9.89 28.05
N GLU A 214 6.44 -9.50 29.32
CA GLU A 214 6.95 -8.23 29.88
C GLU A 214 8.39 -7.83 29.47
N PHE A 215 9.07 -8.71 28.75
CA PHE A 215 10.39 -8.62 28.15
C PHE A 215 10.32 -9.13 26.69
N ILE A 216 11.03 -8.53 25.74
CA ILE A 216 11.11 -8.94 24.32
C ILE A 216 12.00 -10.20 24.17
N GLU A 217 13.04 -10.31 24.99
CA GLU A 217 14.03 -11.38 24.91
C GLU A 217 13.51 -12.69 25.55
N PRO A 218 13.49 -13.83 24.81
CA PRO A 218 12.98 -15.12 25.32
C PRO A 218 13.65 -15.60 26.61
N LYS A 219 14.95 -15.33 26.79
CA LYS A 219 15.69 -15.69 28.00
C LYS A 219 15.20 -14.94 29.24
N VAL A 220 14.94 -13.64 29.07
CA VAL A 220 14.46 -12.77 30.15
C VAL A 220 13.02 -13.13 30.54
N GLN A 221 12.20 -13.49 29.54
CA GLN A 221 10.85 -14.00 29.77
C GLN A 221 10.85 -15.34 30.54
N GLY A 222 11.81 -16.22 30.25
CA GLY A 222 11.99 -17.47 30.97
C GLY A 222 12.30 -17.22 32.45
N LEU A 223 13.28 -16.35 32.72
CA LEU A 223 13.64 -15.93 34.07
C LEU A 223 12.46 -15.28 34.80
N TRP A 224 11.72 -14.40 34.14
CA TRP A 224 10.54 -13.78 34.73
C TRP A 224 9.44 -14.77 35.09
N ARG A 225 9.21 -15.79 34.24
CA ARG A 225 8.20 -16.82 34.54
C ARG A 225 8.59 -17.64 35.77
N ILE A 226 9.87 -18.00 35.89
CA ILE A 226 10.39 -18.72 37.06
C ILE A 226 10.31 -17.82 38.30
N ALA A 227 10.63 -16.54 38.16
CA ALA A 227 10.53 -15.57 39.25
C ALA A 227 9.08 -15.34 39.70
N ALA A 228 8.14 -15.17 38.78
CA ALA A 228 6.73 -14.99 39.08
C ALA A 228 6.08 -16.25 39.69
N ALA A 229 6.62 -17.43 39.39
CA ALA A 229 6.24 -18.69 40.04
C ALA A 229 6.95 -18.91 41.39
N GLY A 230 7.99 -18.14 41.70
CA GLY A 230 8.70 -18.19 42.97
C GLY A 230 7.99 -17.40 44.06
N ASN A 231 8.30 -17.72 45.33
CA ASN A 231 7.75 -17.04 46.51
C ASN A 231 8.43 -15.67 46.77
N PHE A 232 8.39 -14.76 45.80
CA PHE A 232 8.87 -13.40 45.99
C PHE A 232 7.78 -12.51 46.59
N THR A 233 8.18 -11.57 47.44
CA THR A 233 7.28 -10.48 47.85
C THR A 233 6.99 -9.54 46.68
N VAL A 234 5.89 -8.79 46.75
CA VAL A 234 5.50 -7.85 45.69
C VAL A 234 6.59 -6.80 45.43
N ASP A 235 7.26 -6.33 46.48
CA ASP A 235 8.35 -5.35 46.39
C ASP A 235 9.63 -5.95 45.79
N GLU A 236 10.00 -7.18 46.17
CA GLU A 236 11.15 -7.88 45.57
C GLU A 236 10.90 -8.19 44.09
N LEU A 237 9.68 -8.58 43.74
CA LEU A 237 9.27 -8.84 42.35
C LEU A 237 9.30 -7.56 41.51
N ALA A 238 8.91 -6.42 42.08
CA ALA A 238 9.05 -5.12 41.44
C ALA A 238 10.53 -4.72 41.23
N SER A 239 11.38 -4.94 42.23
CA SER A 239 12.84 -4.71 42.09
C SER A 239 13.44 -5.61 41.01
N LEU A 240 13.09 -6.90 41.02
CA LEU A 240 13.57 -7.88 40.04
C LEU A 240 13.10 -7.55 38.62
N LYS A 241 11.87 -7.01 38.48
CA LYS A 241 11.35 -6.54 37.19
C LYS A 241 12.23 -5.43 36.61
N VAL A 242 12.60 -4.45 37.42
CA VAL A 242 13.49 -3.34 37.00
C VAL A 242 14.88 -3.89 36.62
N GLU A 243 15.43 -4.81 37.41
CA GLU A 243 16.72 -5.44 37.11
C GLU A 243 16.69 -6.25 35.79
N LEU A 244 15.62 -7.00 35.53
CA LEU A 244 15.41 -7.73 34.28
C LEU A 244 15.24 -6.79 33.08
N GLN A 245 14.58 -5.62 33.26
CA GLN A 245 14.49 -4.59 32.22
C GLN A 245 15.86 -3.99 31.90
N HIS A 246 16.69 -3.75 32.91
CA HIS A 246 18.06 -3.30 32.70
C HIS A 246 18.92 -4.36 31.99
N TYR A 247 18.75 -5.64 32.33
CA TYR A 247 19.40 -6.74 31.66
C TYR A 247 18.98 -6.83 30.18
N GLU A 248 17.68 -6.70 29.89
CA GLU A 248 17.16 -6.66 28.52
C GLU A 248 17.71 -5.47 27.71
N ALA A 249 17.70 -4.26 28.28
CA ALA A 249 18.27 -3.08 27.63
C ALA A 249 19.77 -3.28 27.29
N ARG A 250 20.50 -3.97 28.18
CA ARG A 250 21.92 -4.31 27.96
C ARG A 250 22.11 -5.34 26.86
N LEU A 251 21.24 -6.35 26.77
CA LEU A 251 21.23 -7.34 25.71
C LEU A 251 20.91 -6.71 24.35
N LEU A 252 19.92 -5.81 24.30
CA LEU A 252 19.59 -5.09 23.08
C LEU A 252 20.78 -4.24 22.62
N LYS A 253 21.45 -3.54 23.54
CA LYS A 253 22.68 -2.78 23.24
C LYS A 253 23.82 -3.68 22.75
N LEU A 254 23.96 -4.89 23.28
CA LEU A 254 24.95 -5.84 22.78
C LEU A 254 24.63 -6.28 21.35
N ARG A 255 23.34 -6.53 21.04
CA ARG A 255 22.90 -6.89 19.69
C ARG A 255 23.14 -5.76 18.69
N THR A 256 22.88 -4.51 19.06
CA THR A 256 23.18 -3.37 18.18
C THR A 256 24.68 -3.23 17.95
N LEU A 257 25.50 -3.36 18.99
CA LEU A 257 26.97 -3.34 18.83
C LEU A 257 27.49 -4.46 17.92
N HIS A 258 26.91 -5.67 18.01
CA HIS A 258 27.25 -6.75 17.09
C HIS A 258 26.83 -6.44 15.64
N ALA A 259 25.63 -5.88 15.43
CA ALA A 259 25.17 -5.48 14.11
C ALA A 259 26.04 -4.37 13.51
N ASP A 260 26.39 -3.36 14.31
CA ASP A 260 27.29 -2.27 13.91
C ASP A 260 28.69 -2.78 13.57
N HIS A 261 29.22 -3.74 14.34
CA HIS A 261 30.51 -4.37 14.07
C HIS A 261 30.50 -5.19 12.77
N ILE A 262 29.42 -5.93 12.48
CA ILE A 262 29.28 -6.65 11.20
C ILE A 262 29.21 -5.66 10.03
N ALA A 263 28.47 -4.55 10.19
CA ALA A 263 28.37 -3.52 9.16
C ALA A 263 29.69 -2.75 8.95
N ALA A 264 30.42 -2.44 10.02
CA ALA A 264 31.68 -1.70 9.99
C ALA A 264 32.87 -2.54 9.50
N ALA A 265 32.80 -3.87 9.62
CA ALA A 265 33.82 -4.80 9.13
C ALA A 265 34.04 -4.69 7.60
N GLY A 266 33.08 -4.15 6.85
CA GLY A 266 33.20 -3.93 5.41
C GLY A 266 33.98 -2.67 5.01
N ASP A 267 34.21 -1.71 5.91
CA ASP A 267 34.61 -0.33 5.51
C ASP A 267 35.83 0.21 6.29
N LYS A 268 36.11 -0.23 7.53
CA LYS A 268 37.18 0.37 8.37
C LYS A 268 37.93 -0.67 9.22
N MET A 269 39.10 -1.09 8.76
CA MET A 269 39.91 -2.13 9.41
C MET A 269 40.57 -1.66 10.72
N ASP A 270 40.86 -0.36 10.86
CA ASP A 270 41.61 0.19 12.00
C ASP A 270 40.83 0.23 13.32
N HIS A 271 39.49 0.29 13.29
CA HIS A 271 38.66 0.39 14.51
C HIS A 271 38.08 -0.95 14.96
N PHE A 272 38.37 -2.02 14.22
CA PHE A 272 37.79 -3.34 14.41
C PHE A 272 38.26 -3.99 15.72
N ALA A 273 39.55 -3.86 16.06
CA ALA A 273 40.12 -4.43 17.28
C ALA A 273 39.52 -3.80 18.55
N ASP A 274 39.37 -2.47 18.57
CA ASP A 274 38.78 -1.74 19.69
C ASP A 274 37.29 -2.05 19.85
N GLN A 275 36.54 -2.10 18.73
CA GLN A 275 35.14 -2.51 18.74
C GLN A 275 34.97 -3.94 19.27
N GLN A 276 35.84 -4.88 18.88
CA GLN A 276 35.83 -6.23 19.44
C GLN A 276 36.10 -6.25 20.95
N GLN A 277 37.03 -5.43 21.45
CA GLN A 277 37.29 -5.36 22.89
C GLN A 277 36.07 -4.80 23.65
N ILE A 278 35.40 -3.78 23.10
CA ILE A 278 34.18 -3.21 23.67
C ILE A 278 33.08 -4.27 23.70
N ILE A 279 32.85 -4.98 22.59
CA ILE A 279 31.90 -6.08 22.50
C ILE A 279 32.20 -7.14 23.58
N LYS A 280 33.44 -7.61 23.68
CA LYS A 280 33.85 -8.61 24.69
C LYS A 280 33.56 -8.14 26.12
N LYS A 281 33.84 -6.86 26.43
CA LYS A 281 33.53 -6.27 27.75
C LYS A 281 32.01 -6.24 28.01
N HIS A 282 31.23 -5.85 27.02
CA HIS A 282 29.76 -5.83 27.13
C HIS A 282 29.19 -7.25 27.28
N THR A 283 29.68 -8.23 26.51
CA THR A 283 29.30 -9.65 26.62
C THR A 283 29.55 -10.19 28.02
N ARG A 284 30.76 -10.02 28.57
CA ARG A 284 31.09 -10.48 29.93
C ARG A 284 30.19 -9.85 31.00
N LYS A 285 29.85 -8.57 30.84
CA LYS A 285 28.97 -7.88 31.79
C LYS A 285 27.52 -8.36 31.69
N VAL A 286 27.04 -8.65 30.48
CA VAL A 286 25.73 -9.27 30.25
C VAL A 286 25.69 -10.67 30.85
N GLU A 287 26.72 -11.49 30.61
CA GLU A 287 26.84 -12.84 31.19
C GLU A 287 26.87 -12.81 32.72
N LYS A 288 27.63 -11.88 33.32
CA LYS A 288 27.67 -11.74 34.78
C LYS A 288 26.30 -11.37 35.36
N MET A 289 25.58 -10.42 34.77
CA MET A 289 24.22 -10.07 35.21
C MET A 289 23.25 -11.23 35.00
N HIS A 290 23.39 -11.98 33.91
CA HIS A 290 22.56 -13.15 33.67
C HIS A 290 22.73 -14.20 34.76
N ALA A 291 23.99 -14.56 35.07
CA ALA A 291 24.30 -15.54 36.09
C ALA A 291 23.83 -15.11 37.49
N ASP A 292 23.97 -13.81 37.82
CA ASP A 292 23.52 -13.25 39.10
C ASP A 292 21.98 -13.32 39.23
N LEU A 293 21.25 -12.88 38.20
CA LEU A 293 19.80 -12.95 38.15
C LEU A 293 19.29 -14.40 38.17
N GLU A 294 19.89 -15.27 37.37
CA GLU A 294 19.54 -16.69 37.32
C GLU A 294 19.79 -17.37 38.66
N SER A 295 20.95 -17.15 39.29
CA SER A 295 21.26 -17.72 40.61
C SER A 295 20.29 -17.23 41.68
N ARG A 296 19.92 -15.94 41.67
CA ARG A 296 18.99 -15.35 42.65
C ARG A 296 17.58 -15.89 42.49
N ILE A 297 17.12 -16.03 41.23
CA ILE A 297 15.79 -16.55 40.90
C ILE A 297 15.71 -18.04 41.22
N LEU A 298 16.71 -18.83 40.84
CA LEU A 298 16.73 -20.27 41.08
C LEU A 298 16.88 -20.60 42.56
N ALA A 299 17.72 -19.89 43.33
CA ALA A 299 17.89 -20.16 44.76
C ALA A 299 16.54 -20.04 45.52
N ARG A 300 15.78 -18.98 45.25
CA ARG A 300 14.44 -18.77 45.82
C ARG A 300 13.40 -19.77 45.33
N HIS A 301 13.54 -20.25 44.09
CA HIS A 301 12.65 -21.28 43.54
C HIS A 301 12.99 -22.70 44.05
N THR A 302 14.23 -22.97 44.49
CA THR A 302 14.62 -24.26 45.06
C THR A 302 14.41 -24.37 46.57
N GLU A 303 14.23 -23.24 47.26
CA GLU A 303 13.81 -23.19 48.68
C GLU A 303 12.31 -23.48 48.89
N LEU A 304 11.59 -23.75 47.80
CA LEU A 304 10.19 -24.20 47.72
C LEU A 304 10.12 -25.73 47.72
#